data_AF-A0A3R6WKT2-F1
#
_entry.id   AF-A0A3R6WKT2-F1
#
_cell.length_a   1.000
_cell.length_b   1.000
_cell.length_c   1.000
_cell.angle_alpha   90.00
_cell.angle_beta   90.00
_cell.angle_gamma   90.00
#
_symmetry.space_group_name_H-M   'P 1'
#
loop_
_entity.id
_entity.type
_entity.pdbx_description
1 polymer ?
#
loop_
_entity_poly.entity_id
_entity_poly.type
_entity_poly.pdbx_seq_one_letter_code
_entity_poly.pdbx_strand_id
1 'polypeptide(L)'
;MIELEDVPLRTVTVDSITTLSFTTHPSFPEVHKPSPCALNPSPNINSISQATVHIVCSEGTYIRSIARECGERIVHPSSSLQEKSDEVPSYAGATLSMLHRTQSGGFLSSSSTTLDDIAASVKVRQLAPAPLRDDDTGRNVNVATD
;
A
#
# COMPACT_ATOMS: atom_id res chain seq x y z
N MET A 1 2.02 -34.02 8.01
CA MET A 1 0.78 -33.30 7.65
C MET A 1 0.71 -32.11 8.58
N ILE A 2 1.01 -30.91 8.09
CA ILE A 2 0.91 -29.68 8.88
C ILE A 2 -0.52 -29.21 8.66
N GLU A 3 -1.35 -29.28 9.69
CA GLU A 3 -2.65 -28.64 9.65
C GLU A 3 -2.41 -27.13 9.69
N LEU A 4 -2.72 -26.46 8.57
CA LEU A 4 -2.75 -25.02 8.50
C LEU A 4 -4.02 -24.59 9.23
N GLU A 5 -3.91 -24.23 10.50
CA GLU A 5 -4.99 -23.54 11.20
C GLU A 5 -5.28 -22.24 10.47
N ASP A 6 -6.55 -22.04 10.10
CA ASP A 6 -6.99 -20.80 9.48
C ASP A 6 -6.77 -19.63 10.42
N VAL A 7 -6.04 -18.62 9.96
CA VAL A 7 -5.86 -17.37 10.70
C VAL A 7 -7.22 -16.67 10.76
N PRO A 8 -7.75 -16.36 11.96
CA PRO A 8 -9.08 -15.77 12.08
C PRO A 8 -9.17 -14.43 11.35
N LEU A 9 -10.30 -14.19 10.69
CA LEU A 9 -10.58 -12.91 10.05
C LEU A 9 -10.60 -11.80 11.10
N ARG A 10 -9.79 -10.78 10.89
CA ARG A 10 -9.74 -9.59 11.75
C ARG A 10 -10.52 -8.44 11.15
N THR A 11 -11.24 -7.71 11.99
CA THR A 11 -11.79 -6.41 11.61
C THR A 11 -10.68 -5.37 11.68
N VAL A 12 -10.56 -4.54 10.65
CA VAL A 12 -9.62 -3.43 10.58
C VAL A 12 -10.37 -2.16 10.17
N THR A 13 -9.88 -0.99 10.59
CA THR A 13 -10.45 0.29 10.17
C THR A 13 -9.48 1.03 9.27
N VAL A 14 -10.03 1.66 8.23
CA VAL A 14 -9.30 2.63 7.41
C VAL A 14 -9.96 3.98 7.67
N ASP A 15 -9.25 4.84 8.38
CA ASP A 15 -9.79 6.12 8.82
C ASP A 15 -9.77 7.13 7.67
N SER A 16 -8.74 7.11 6.83
CA SER A 16 -8.68 7.93 5.62
C SER A 16 -7.76 7.36 4.54
N ILE A 17 -8.11 7.65 3.29
CA ILE A 17 -7.26 7.44 2.11
C ILE A 17 -7.25 8.75 1.33
N THR A 18 -6.08 9.34 1.16
CA THR A 18 -5.90 10.62 0.46
C THR A 18 -4.96 10.45 -0.70
N THR A 19 -5.41 10.77 -1.93
CA THR A 19 -4.55 10.77 -3.11
C THR A 19 -3.60 11.97 -3.07
N LEU A 20 -2.30 11.69 -3.17
CA LEU A 20 -1.25 12.71 -3.21
C LEU A 20 -0.83 13.04 -4.64
N SER A 21 -0.73 12.03 -5.50
CA SER A 21 -0.40 12.20 -6.92
C SER A 21 -0.94 11.07 -7.76
N PHE A 22 -1.11 11.35 -9.05
CA PHE A 22 -1.49 10.35 -10.06
C PHE A 22 -0.71 10.65 -11.34
N THR A 23 0.03 9.65 -11.83
CA THR A 23 0.84 9.78 -13.04
C THR A 23 0.56 8.62 -13.98
N THR A 24 0.33 8.93 -15.25
CA THR A 24 0.20 7.90 -16.28
C THR A 24 1.51 7.84 -17.05
N HIS A 25 2.17 6.70 -16.98
CA HIS A 25 3.38 6.44 -17.75
C HIS A 25 3.00 5.75 -19.06
N PRO A 26 3.51 6.21 -20.21
CA PRO A 26 3.47 5.39 -21.41
C PRO A 26 4.24 4.10 -21.09
N SER A 27 3.65 2.94 -21.33
CA SER A 27 4.40 1.68 -21.21
C SER A 27 5.63 1.73 -22.10
N PHE A 28 6.65 0.97 -21.68
CA PHE A 28 7.67 0.51 -22.61
C PHE A 28 6.99 -0.13 -23.83
N PRO A 29 7.43 0.17 -25.07
CA PRO A 29 6.93 -0.54 -26.22
C PRO A 29 7.27 -2.01 -26.03
N GLU A 30 6.22 -2.84 -25.95
CA GLU A 30 6.37 -4.27 -26.05
C GLU A 30 7.07 -4.54 -27.39
N VAL A 31 8.23 -5.19 -27.37
CA VAL A 31 8.94 -5.63 -28.58
C VAL A 31 8.16 -6.81 -29.18
N HIS A 32 6.92 -6.57 -29.60
CA HIS A 32 6.27 -7.44 -30.55
C HIS A 32 7.00 -7.25 -31.87
N LYS A 33 7.86 -8.22 -32.22
CA LYS A 33 8.32 -8.37 -33.61
C LYS A 33 7.10 -8.24 -34.52
N PRO A 34 7.04 -7.26 -35.43
CA PRO A 34 5.88 -7.11 -36.29
C PRO A 34 5.74 -8.36 -37.14
N SER A 35 4.62 -9.06 -37.00
CA SER A 35 4.15 -9.97 -38.04
C SER A 35 3.90 -9.12 -39.29
N PRO A 36 4.39 -9.53 -40.48
CA PRO A 36 4.41 -8.68 -41.68
C PRO A 36 3.03 -8.40 -42.32
N CYS A 37 1.92 -8.65 -41.61
CA CYS A 37 0.57 -8.57 -42.17
C CYS A 37 -0.35 -7.50 -41.54
N ALA A 38 0.12 -6.65 -40.63
CA ALA A 38 -0.75 -5.62 -40.03
C ALA A 38 -0.64 -4.27 -40.77
N LEU A 39 -1.56 -4.01 -41.71
CA LEU A 39 -1.91 -2.65 -42.09
C LEU A 39 -2.68 -2.03 -40.91
N ASN A 40 -2.22 -0.87 -40.44
CA ASN A 40 -2.69 -0.07 -39.29
C ASN A 40 -1.91 -0.35 -37.99
N PRO A 41 -1.06 0.58 -37.52
CA PRO A 41 -0.54 0.51 -36.15
C PRO A 41 -1.70 0.67 -35.18
N SER A 42 -1.97 -0.36 -34.37
CA SER A 42 -2.89 -0.23 -33.23
C SER A 42 -2.38 0.88 -32.30
N PRO A 43 -3.26 1.74 -31.74
CA PRO A 43 -2.83 2.71 -30.74
C PRO A 43 -2.12 1.97 -29.61
N ASN A 44 -1.04 2.52 -29.08
CA ASN A 44 -0.32 1.94 -27.94
C ASN A 44 -1.23 1.98 -26.70
N ILE A 45 -1.94 0.88 -26.41
CA ILE A 45 -3.02 0.81 -25.39
C ILE A 45 -2.47 0.53 -23.98
N ASN A 46 -1.15 0.41 -23.79
CA ASN A 46 -0.62 -0.18 -22.56
C ASN A 46 -0.15 0.86 -21.53
N SER A 47 -0.76 2.04 -21.42
CA SER A 47 -0.32 3.03 -20.42
C SER A 47 -0.51 2.53 -18.98
N ILE A 48 0.56 2.52 -18.18
CA ILE A 48 0.50 2.13 -16.75
C ILE A 48 0.29 3.40 -15.93
N SER A 49 -0.82 3.45 -15.20
CA SER A 49 -1.07 4.52 -14.24
C SER A 49 -0.55 4.16 -12.85
N GLN A 50 0.07 5.13 -12.18
CA GLN A 50 0.56 5.02 -10.81
C GLN A 50 -0.10 6.10 -9.97
N ALA A 51 -0.58 5.72 -8.78
CA ALA A 51 -1.12 6.64 -7.80
C ALA A 51 -0.27 6.58 -6.53
N THR A 52 0.05 7.73 -5.96
CA THR A 52 0.59 7.83 -4.60
C THR A 52 -0.53 8.22 -3.67
N VAL A 53 -0.74 7.44 -2.61
CA VAL A 53 -1.79 7.67 -1.62
C VAL A 53 -1.20 7.70 -0.21
N HIS A 54 -1.80 8.51 0.66
CA HIS A 54 -1.58 8.49 2.09
C HIS A 54 -2.74 7.75 2.76
N ILE A 55 -2.44 6.79 3.64
CA ILE A 55 -3.45 5.94 4.29
C ILE A 55 -3.26 6.04 5.81
N VAL A 56 -4.36 6.32 6.52
CA VAL A 56 -4.45 6.22 7.99
C VAL A 56 -5.36 5.04 8.31
N CYS A 57 -4.87 4.09 9.09
CA CYS A 57 -5.58 2.85 9.36
C CYS A 57 -5.17 2.24 10.71
N SER A 58 -6.03 1.37 11.24
CA SER A 58 -5.74 0.58 12.43
C SER A 58 -4.60 -0.41 12.21
N GLU A 59 -4.06 -0.93 13.31
CA GLU A 59 -3.15 -2.06 13.28
C GLU A 59 -3.76 -3.26 12.53
N GLY A 60 -2.90 -4.07 11.92
CA GLY A 60 -3.31 -5.21 11.13
C GLY A 60 -3.92 -4.89 9.75
N THR A 61 -3.96 -3.63 9.32
CA THR A 61 -4.45 -3.34 7.96
C THR A 61 -3.46 -3.82 6.88
N TYR A 62 -3.96 -4.56 5.89
CA TYR A 62 -3.16 -5.03 4.75
C TYR A 62 -3.27 -4.06 3.57
N ILE A 63 -2.29 -3.17 3.41
CA ILE A 63 -2.28 -2.16 2.33
C ILE A 63 -2.31 -2.78 0.93
N ARG A 64 -1.73 -3.98 0.74
CA ARG A 64 -1.82 -4.71 -0.53
C ARG A 64 -3.26 -5.06 -0.91
N SER A 65 -4.11 -5.39 0.06
CA SER A 65 -5.52 -5.67 -0.17
C SER A 65 -6.25 -4.41 -0.60
N ILE A 66 -5.99 -3.27 0.06
CA ILE A 66 -6.53 -1.96 -0.35
C ILE A 66 -6.15 -1.65 -1.80
N ALA A 67 -4.86 -1.81 -2.16
CA ALA A 67 -4.42 -1.57 -3.54
C ALA A 67 -5.18 -2.42 -4.55
N ARG A 68 -5.31 -3.73 -4.28
CA ARG A 68 -6.11 -4.65 -5.12
C ARG A 68 -7.56 -4.19 -5.24
N GLU A 69 -8.21 -3.88 -4.12
CA GLU A 69 -9.61 -3.46 -4.06
C GLU A 69 -9.86 -2.13 -4.79
N CYS A 70 -8.88 -1.21 -4.78
CA CYS A 70 -8.92 0.00 -5.59
C CYS A 70 -8.86 -0.34 -7.08
N GLY A 71 -7.95 -1.23 -7.48
CA GLY A 71 -7.82 -1.65 -8.88
C GLY A 71 -9.05 -2.39 -9.43
N GLU A 72 -9.71 -3.18 -8.59
CA GLU A 72 -10.98 -3.86 -8.90
C GLU A 72 -12.19 -2.90 -8.99
N ARG A 73 -12.04 -1.63 -8.57
CA ARG A 73 -13.09 -0.61 -8.72
C ARG A 73 -12.87 0.34 -9.88
N ILE A 74 -11.67 0.33 -10.47
CA ILE A 74 -11.34 1.17 -11.62
C ILE A 74 -11.76 0.40 -12.88
N VAL A 75 -12.90 0.79 -13.44
CA VAL A 75 -13.39 0.24 -14.72
C VAL A 75 -12.54 0.80 -15.85
N HIS A 76 -11.99 -0.10 -16.66
CA HIS A 76 -11.35 0.31 -17.90
C HIS A 76 -12.44 0.65 -18.90
N PRO A 77 -12.47 1.86 -19.50
CA PRO A 77 -13.34 2.09 -20.64
C PRO A 77 -12.87 1.14 -21.75
N SER A 78 -13.65 0.09 -22.02
CA SER A 78 -13.47 -0.68 -23.24
C SER A 78 -13.73 0.28 -24.39
N SER A 79 -12.82 0.30 -25.36
CA SER A 79 -12.91 1.15 -26.53
C SER A 79 -14.28 1.04 -27.17
N SER A 80 -14.96 2.18 -27.30
CA SER A 80 -16.21 2.36 -28.02
C SER A 80 -16.17 1.66 -29.38
N LEU A 81 -16.84 0.51 -29.49
CA LEU A 81 -17.48 -0.08 -30.68
C LEU A 81 -17.84 -1.55 -30.39
N GLN A 82 -18.80 -1.80 -29.49
CA GLN A 82 -19.56 -3.04 -29.54
C GLN A 82 -20.93 -2.84 -28.89
N GLU A 83 -21.93 -2.65 -29.75
CA GLU A 83 -23.32 -2.84 -29.37
C GLU A 83 -23.54 -4.34 -29.10
N LYS A 84 -24.25 -4.64 -28.01
CA LYS A 84 -24.83 -5.94 -27.63
C LYS A 84 -23.84 -7.08 -27.38
N SER A 85 -23.59 -7.40 -26.11
CA SER A 85 -23.96 -8.66 -25.42
C SER A 85 -23.08 -8.90 -24.18
N ASP A 86 -23.68 -9.12 -23.01
CA ASP A 86 -23.10 -9.69 -21.77
C ASP A 86 -21.59 -9.45 -21.50
N GLU A 87 -21.10 -8.22 -21.71
CA GLU A 87 -19.68 -7.91 -21.54
C GLU A 87 -19.38 -7.68 -20.04
N VAL A 88 -18.63 -8.60 -19.43
CA VAL A 88 -18.15 -8.45 -18.06
C VAL A 88 -17.24 -7.23 -17.98
N PRO A 89 -17.42 -6.31 -17.01
CA PRO A 89 -16.56 -5.14 -16.87
C PRO A 89 -15.10 -5.55 -16.76
N SER A 90 -14.25 -4.99 -17.62
CA SER A 90 -12.80 -5.14 -17.50
C SER A 90 -12.28 -4.14 -16.46
N TYR A 91 -11.67 -4.66 -15.40
CA TYR A 91 -11.08 -3.85 -14.33
C TYR A 91 -9.59 -3.66 -14.58
N ALA A 92 -9.08 -2.46 -14.30
CA ALA A 92 -7.66 -2.15 -14.48
C ALA A 92 -6.76 -3.06 -13.63
N GLY A 93 -7.25 -3.48 -12.46
CA GLY A 93 -6.42 -4.10 -11.44
C GLY A 93 -5.39 -3.10 -10.90
N ALA A 94 -4.80 -3.42 -9.74
CA ALA A 94 -3.73 -2.63 -9.18
C ALA A 94 -2.89 -3.46 -8.23
N THR A 95 -1.61 -3.12 -8.16
CA THR A 95 -0.66 -3.74 -7.24
C THR A 95 0.16 -2.66 -6.54
N LEU A 96 0.64 -2.99 -5.36
CA LEU A 96 1.47 -2.10 -4.55
C LEU A 96 2.91 -2.10 -5.09
N SER A 97 3.38 -0.95 -5.58
CA SER A 97 4.77 -0.80 -6.06
C SER A 97 5.75 -0.42 -4.95
N MET A 98 5.33 0.45 -4.03
CA MET A 98 6.16 0.98 -2.94
C MET A 98 5.31 1.26 -1.71
N LEU A 99 5.88 1.06 -0.52
CA LEU A 99 5.23 1.36 0.76
C LEU A 99 6.23 1.93 1.75
N HIS A 100 5.90 3.06 2.35
CA HIS A 100 6.66 3.66 3.44
C HIS A 100 5.71 3.99 4.60
N ARG A 101 5.97 3.41 5.78
CA ARG A 101 5.20 3.68 6.98
C ARG A 101 5.77 4.92 7.67
N THR A 102 5.00 6.00 7.69
CA THR A 102 5.40 7.30 8.26
C THR A 102 5.17 7.41 9.77
N GLN A 103 4.27 6.60 10.33
CA GLN A 103 3.92 6.61 11.75
C GLN A 103 3.52 5.21 12.22
N SER A 104 3.82 4.89 13.48
CA SER A 104 3.36 3.70 14.19
C SER A 104 3.06 4.07 15.64
N GLY A 105 1.77 4.14 16.01
CA GLY A 105 1.38 4.68 17.31
C GLY A 105 1.90 6.11 17.51
N GLY A 106 2.59 6.38 18.61
CA GLY A 106 3.25 7.66 18.89
C GLY A 106 4.59 7.87 18.19
N PHE A 107 5.11 6.89 17.44
CA PHE A 107 6.43 6.97 16.83
C PHE A 107 6.36 7.40 15.37
N LEU A 108 7.07 8.49 15.04
CA LEU A 108 7.16 9.03 13.68
C LEU A 108 8.41 8.50 12.96
N SER A 109 8.32 8.37 11.64
CA SER A 109 9.46 7.96 10.80
C SER A 109 10.64 8.94 10.91
N SER A 110 10.38 10.22 11.16
CA SER A 110 11.42 11.23 11.43
C SER A 110 12.23 10.96 12.71
N SER A 111 11.69 10.15 13.63
CA SER A 111 12.39 9.70 14.83
C SER A 111 13.02 8.30 14.69
N SER A 112 12.92 7.70 13.49
CA SER A 112 13.49 6.38 13.22
C SER A 112 15.01 6.46 13.07
N THR A 113 15.69 5.41 13.52
CA THR A 113 17.14 5.21 13.34
C THR A 113 17.38 4.09 12.33
N THR A 114 18.43 4.20 11.51
CA THR A 114 18.79 3.15 10.55
C THR A 114 19.53 2.00 11.24
N LEU A 115 19.57 0.82 10.60
CA LEU A 115 20.34 -0.32 11.12
C LEU A 115 21.85 -0.02 11.12
N ASP A 116 22.33 0.77 10.18
CA ASP A 116 23.75 1.17 10.12
C ASP A 116 24.13 2.06 11.31
N ASP A 117 23.26 3.00 11.68
CA ASP A 117 23.46 3.85 12.86
C ASP A 117 23.43 3.03 14.16
N ILE A 118 22.54 2.04 14.23
CA ILE A 118 22.49 1.10 15.36
C ILE A 118 23.79 0.30 15.43
N ALA A 119 24.26 -0.25 14.31
CA ALA A 119 25.50 -1.02 14.26
C ALA A 119 26.72 -0.18 14.69
N ALA A 120 26.79 1.07 14.25
CA ALA A 120 27.81 2.02 14.70
C ALA A 120 27.73 2.29 16.21
N SER A 121 26.52 2.49 16.74
CA SER A 121 26.29 2.75 18.17
C SER A 121 26.64 1.56 19.07
N VAL A 122 26.37 0.33 18.61
CA VAL A 122 26.79 -0.91 19.30
C VAL A 122 28.31 -1.00 19.36
N LYS A 123 29.00 -0.70 18.26
CA LYS A 123 30.47 -0.74 18.19
C LYS A 123 31.14 0.19 19.20
N VAL A 124 30.49 1.32 19.50
CA VAL A 124 30.96 2.33 20.47
C VAL A 124 30.36 2.10 21.88
N ARG A 125 29.54 1.05 22.09
CA ARG A 125 28.79 0.75 23.33
C ARG A 125 27.94 1.91 23.85
N GLN A 126 27.30 2.63 22.92
CA GLN A 126 26.63 3.90 23.22
C GLN A 126 25.11 3.88 22.96
N LEU A 127 24.48 2.70 22.98
CA LEU A 127 23.02 2.61 22.98
C LEU A 127 22.49 2.94 24.37
N ALA A 128 22.15 4.21 24.59
CA ALA A 128 21.23 4.58 25.65
C ALA A 128 19.80 4.37 25.13
N PRO A 129 18.92 3.63 25.82
CA PRO A 129 17.50 3.62 25.48
C PRO A 129 16.97 5.06 25.58
N ALA A 130 16.37 5.58 24.51
CA ALA A 130 15.63 6.82 24.60
C ALA A 130 14.50 6.63 25.62
N PRO A 131 14.25 7.59 26.53
CA PRO A 131 13.16 7.47 27.47
C PRO A 131 11.85 7.32 26.69
N LEU A 132 11.07 6.28 27.04
CA LEU A 132 9.69 6.17 26.59
C LEU A 132 8.98 7.44 27.07
N ARG A 133 8.41 8.21 26.15
CA ARG A 133 7.58 9.35 26.53
C ARG A 133 6.31 8.74 27.13
N ASP A 134 6.18 8.83 28.45
CA ASP A 134 4.93 8.58 29.15
C ASP A 134 3.94 9.68 28.75
N ASP A 135 3.16 9.45 27.70
CA ASP A 135 1.88 10.15 27.54
C ASP A 135 0.86 9.52 28.50
N ASP A 136 1.16 9.61 29.80
CA ASP A 136 0.24 9.24 30.88
C ASP A 136 -0.83 10.32 30.98
N THR A 137 -1.85 10.20 30.14
CA THR A 137 -3.09 10.95 30.31
C THR A 137 -3.89 10.27 31.42
N GLY A 138 -3.49 10.55 32.66
CA GLY A 138 -4.21 10.38 33.92
C GLY A 138 -5.34 9.34 33.98
N ARG A 139 -5.00 8.11 34.38
CA ARG A 139 -5.93 7.25 35.13
C ARG A 139 -5.48 7.20 36.58
N ASN A 140 -6.04 8.10 37.37
CA ASN A 140 -5.90 8.12 38.82
C ASN A 140 -6.69 6.92 39.40
N VAL A 141 -6.00 5.81 39.66
CA VAL A 141 -6.59 4.67 40.37
C VAL A 141 -6.23 4.82 41.84
N ASN A 142 -7.15 5.38 42.62
CA ASN A 142 -7.03 5.37 44.08
C ASN A 142 -7.04 3.91 44.56
N VAL A 143 -5.90 3.42 45.03
CA VAL A 143 -5.83 2.17 45.80
C VAL A 143 -6.23 2.50 47.24
N ALA A 144 -7.46 2.15 47.61
CA ALA A 144 -7.85 2.05 49.00
C ALA A 144 -7.25 0.75 49.58
N THR A 145 -6.35 0.89 50.54
CA THR A 145 -5.96 -0.17 51.46
C THR A 145 -6.92 -0.20 52.64
N ASP A 146 -7.55 -1.34 52.87
CA ASP A 146 -7.97 -1.84 54.19
C ASP A 146 -7.36 -3.25 54.35
#